data_AF-A0A849WLD5-F1
#
_entry.id   AF-A0A849WLD5-F1
#
_cell.length_a   1.000
_cell.length_b   1.000
_cell.length_c   1.000
_cell.angle_alpha   90.00
_cell.angle_beta   90.00
_cell.angle_gamma   90.00
#
_symmetry.space_group_name_H-M   'P 1'
#
loop_
_entity.id
_entity.type
_entity.pdbx_description
1 polymer ?
#
loop_
_entity_poly.entity_id
_entity_poly.type
_entity_poly.pdbx_seq_one_letter_code
_entity_poly.pdbx_strand_id
1 'polypeptide(L)'
;MIIHLSILIILFGGLIGKGWGLKGNLLVYEKEGSSFFFEESHLKAFFRQFDLNGDWVWDKKEIASWEKENKSIAEWNLWNHDGNKDGRISFQEWFDAILYAPESIQKNLGMVLPFKLYLEEFITDRYPQSHKLFVTVKDSRIQEQLNVVSGSFYKIPWSSYAISIEPWASQKTIPDEITISVFQGKEKKTVNLSLTSNPEQIFFENIYVHYFLEEMGQVKEWKSKIKVLEKDAEVKEVSISVNKPLRYKNFSFYQSSYFVDPVKKKTRSDFMVVKDYGVPFVYLGFLLLSAGLVFKFCIRPCLSARKK
;
A
#
# COMPACT_ATOMS: atom_id res chain seq x y z
N MET A 1 -15.09 37.75 -2.55
CA MET A 1 -16.14 36.93 -3.17
C MET A 1 -15.62 35.60 -3.68
N ILE A 2 -14.62 35.58 -4.57
CA ILE A 2 -14.06 34.33 -5.16
C ILE A 2 -13.61 33.31 -4.10
N ILE A 3 -12.88 33.75 -3.07
CA ILE A 3 -12.41 32.88 -1.97
C ILE A 3 -13.58 32.23 -1.19
N HIS A 4 -14.66 32.99 -0.93
CA HIS A 4 -15.81 32.43 -0.21
C HIS A 4 -16.60 31.45 -1.09
N LEU A 5 -16.77 31.77 -2.38
CA LEU A 5 -17.40 30.88 -3.34
C LEU A 5 -16.62 29.57 -3.51
N SER A 6 -15.28 29.62 -3.54
CA SER A 6 -14.47 28.41 -3.61
C SER A 6 -14.70 27.46 -2.43
N ILE A 7 -14.83 28.00 -1.21
CA ILE A 7 -15.11 27.18 -0.02
C ILE A 7 -16.48 26.50 -0.15
N LEU A 8 -17.51 27.22 -0.61
CA LEU A 8 -18.84 26.64 -0.84
C LEU A 8 -18.80 25.52 -1.89
N ILE A 9 -18.03 25.69 -2.97
CA ILE A 9 -17.84 24.67 -4.00
C ILE A 9 -17.13 23.42 -3.44
N ILE A 10 -16.11 23.60 -2.59
CA ILE A 10 -15.42 22.49 -1.90
C ILE A 10 -16.41 21.73 -1.01
N LEU A 11 -17.19 22.43 -0.19
CA LEU A 11 -18.18 21.82 0.69
C LEU A 11 -19.27 21.10 -0.09
N PHE A 12 -19.76 21.71 -1.18
CA PHE A 12 -20.74 21.09 -2.07
C PHE A 12 -20.20 19.80 -2.70
N GLY A 13 -18.96 19.82 -3.20
CA GLY A 13 -18.28 18.63 -3.70
C GLY A 13 -18.17 17.54 -2.62
N GLY A 14 -17.79 17.90 -1.39
CA GLY A 14 -17.73 16.95 -0.27
C GLY A 14 -19.09 16.33 0.07
N LEU A 15 -20.18 17.11 0.02
CA LEU A 15 -21.54 16.60 0.23
C LEU A 15 -21.97 15.64 -0.87
N ILE A 16 -21.66 15.94 -2.13
CA ILE A 16 -21.92 15.02 -3.25
C ILE A 16 -21.15 13.71 -3.04
N GLY A 17 -19.86 13.79 -2.71
CA GLY A 17 -19.04 12.60 -2.45
C GLY A 17 -19.58 11.75 -1.31
N LYS A 18 -20.06 12.37 -0.22
CA LYS A 18 -20.68 11.65 0.90
C LYS A 18 -22.03 11.01 0.55
N GLY A 19 -22.86 11.68 -0.25
CA GLY A 19 -24.22 11.21 -0.57
C GLY A 19 -24.31 10.21 -1.72
N TRP A 20 -23.45 10.35 -2.73
CA TRP A 20 -23.48 9.55 -3.97
C TRP A 20 -22.15 8.86 -4.29
N GLY A 21 -21.14 9.01 -3.44
CA GLY A 21 -19.89 8.30 -3.59
C GLY A 21 -20.03 6.83 -3.23
N LEU A 22 -19.26 5.98 -3.90
CA LEU A 22 -19.11 4.57 -3.57
C LEU A 22 -17.65 4.29 -3.23
N LYS A 23 -17.45 3.50 -2.18
CA LYS A 23 -16.13 3.06 -1.74
C LYS A 23 -16.20 1.60 -1.27
N GLY A 24 -15.45 0.72 -1.92
CA GLY A 24 -15.43 -0.68 -1.54
C GLY A 24 -14.15 -1.40 -1.91
N ASN A 25 -14.08 -2.69 -1.61
CA ASN A 25 -12.91 -3.54 -1.87
C ASN A 25 -13.19 -4.52 -3.01
N LEU A 26 -12.32 -4.54 -4.00
CA LEU A 26 -12.29 -5.49 -5.09
C LEU A 26 -11.08 -6.40 -4.88
N LEU A 27 -11.33 -7.70 -4.79
CA LEU A 27 -10.30 -8.70 -4.67
C LEU A 27 -10.09 -9.39 -6.02
N VAL A 28 -8.84 -9.52 -6.46
CA VAL A 28 -8.52 -10.24 -7.70
C VAL A 28 -7.29 -11.11 -7.49
N TYR A 29 -7.41 -12.41 -7.73
CA TYR A 29 -6.30 -13.36 -7.72
C TYR A 29 -5.54 -13.35 -9.04
N GLU A 30 -4.24 -13.68 -8.99
CA GLU A 30 -3.43 -13.82 -10.18
C GLU A 30 -4.00 -14.86 -11.14
N LYS A 31 -3.95 -14.51 -12.42
CA LYS A 31 -4.53 -15.25 -13.55
C LYS A 31 -6.05 -15.40 -13.48
N GLU A 32 -6.73 -14.60 -12.67
CA GLU A 32 -8.18 -14.55 -12.54
C GLU A 32 -8.69 -13.12 -12.78
N GLY A 33 -10.00 -12.95 -12.87
CA GLY A 33 -10.59 -11.62 -12.93
C GLY A 33 -11.92 -11.54 -12.22
N SER A 34 -12.21 -10.35 -11.69
CA SER A 34 -13.46 -10.06 -11.00
C SER A 34 -14.16 -8.86 -11.63
N SER A 35 -15.49 -8.93 -11.62
CA SER A 35 -16.39 -7.88 -12.09
C SER A 35 -17.32 -7.41 -10.98
N PHE A 36 -16.97 -7.63 -9.71
CA PHE A 36 -17.77 -7.19 -8.58
C PHE A 36 -16.87 -6.77 -7.41
N PHE A 37 -17.35 -5.84 -6.58
CA PHE A 37 -16.62 -5.34 -5.42
C PHE A 37 -17.55 -5.20 -4.21
N PHE A 38 -16.98 -5.17 -3.02
CA PHE A 38 -17.70 -5.16 -1.75
C PHE A 38 -17.75 -3.74 -1.16
N GLU A 39 -18.93 -3.12 -1.19
CA GLU A 39 -19.19 -1.81 -0.59
C GLU A 39 -19.81 -1.99 0.80
N GLU A 40 -19.25 -1.31 1.79
CA GLU A 40 -19.59 -1.56 3.20
C GLU A 40 -21.04 -1.21 3.53
N SER A 41 -21.59 -0.12 2.98
CA SER A 41 -22.96 0.31 3.25
C SER A 41 -23.99 -0.66 2.66
N HIS A 42 -23.71 -1.19 1.46
CA HIS A 42 -24.49 -2.22 0.78
C HIS A 42 -24.49 -3.51 1.59
N LEU A 43 -23.32 -3.93 2.07
CA LEU A 43 -23.18 -5.13 2.88
C LEU A 43 -23.82 -4.97 4.27
N LYS A 44 -23.74 -3.78 4.88
CA LYS A 44 -24.48 -3.46 6.11
C LYS A 44 -25.99 -3.53 5.91
N ALA A 45 -26.49 -3.03 4.77
CA ALA A 45 -27.90 -3.12 4.43
C ALA A 45 -28.35 -4.58 4.21
N PHE A 46 -27.49 -5.42 3.63
CA PHE A 46 -27.73 -6.86 3.51
C PHE A 46 -27.73 -7.55 4.88
N PHE A 47 -26.70 -7.30 5.69
CA PHE A 47 -26.54 -7.89 7.02
C PHE A 47 -27.77 -7.63 7.91
N ARG A 48 -28.28 -6.38 7.85
CA ARG A 48 -29.49 -5.95 8.58
C ARG A 48 -30.78 -6.68 8.21
N GLN A 49 -30.85 -7.35 7.06
CA GLN A 49 -32.07 -8.08 6.67
C GLN A 49 -32.29 -9.30 7.56
N PHE A 50 -31.21 -9.86 8.11
CA PHE A 50 -31.23 -11.06 8.95
C PHE A 50 -30.94 -10.78 10.43
N ASP A 51 -30.43 -9.60 10.75
CA ASP A 51 -30.32 -9.09 12.13
C ASP A 51 -31.71 -8.62 12.60
N LEU A 52 -32.50 -9.55 13.14
CA LEU A 52 -33.90 -9.32 13.50
C LEU A 52 -34.04 -8.43 14.73
N ASN A 53 -33.01 -8.43 15.58
CA ASN A 53 -33.01 -7.73 16.86
C ASN A 53 -32.28 -6.37 16.80
N GLY A 54 -31.47 -6.14 15.76
CA GLY A 54 -30.80 -4.87 15.47
C GLY A 54 -29.50 -4.63 16.25
N ASP A 55 -28.89 -5.67 16.82
CA ASP A 55 -27.66 -5.57 17.62
C ASP A 55 -26.36 -5.66 16.78
N TRP A 56 -26.48 -5.74 15.45
CA TRP A 56 -25.37 -5.91 14.51
C TRP A 56 -24.58 -7.20 14.66
N VAL A 57 -25.22 -8.21 15.25
CA VAL A 57 -24.67 -9.52 15.46
C VAL A 57 -25.71 -10.54 15.03
N TRP A 58 -25.29 -11.61 14.37
CA TRP A 58 -26.19 -12.72 14.08
C TRP A 58 -26.04 -13.81 15.13
N ASP A 59 -27.14 -14.16 15.77
CA ASP A 59 -27.25 -15.31 16.64
C ASP A 59 -27.54 -16.61 15.85
N LYS A 60 -27.65 -17.74 16.57
CA LYS A 60 -27.93 -19.05 15.98
C LYS A 60 -29.24 -19.09 15.18
N LYS A 61 -30.27 -18.35 15.58
CA LYS A 61 -31.57 -18.31 14.90
C LYS A 61 -31.49 -17.47 13.64
N GLU A 62 -30.80 -16.33 13.71
CA GLU A 62 -30.59 -15.41 12.58
C GLU A 62 -29.74 -16.06 11.49
N ILE A 63 -28.66 -16.75 11.88
CA ILE A 63 -27.84 -17.56 10.96
C ILE A 63 -28.67 -18.68 10.33
N ALA A 64 -29.47 -19.41 11.11
CA ALA A 64 -30.33 -20.45 10.55
C ALA A 64 -31.37 -19.91 9.56
N SER A 65 -31.87 -18.67 9.77
CA SER A 65 -32.74 -17.99 8.81
C SER A 65 -32.01 -17.66 7.52
N TRP A 66 -30.79 -17.12 7.61
CA TRP A 66 -29.95 -16.82 6.47
C TRP A 66 -29.55 -18.09 5.69
N GLU A 67 -29.12 -19.15 6.36
CA GLU A 67 -28.77 -20.45 5.76
C GLU A 67 -29.97 -21.08 5.03
N LYS A 68 -31.19 -20.90 5.57
CA LYS A 68 -32.42 -21.40 4.95
C LYS A 68 -32.73 -20.70 3.62
N GLU A 69 -32.46 -19.40 3.52
CA GLU A 69 -32.63 -18.63 2.29
C GLU A 69 -31.50 -18.86 1.29
N ASN A 70 -30.30 -19.21 1.77
CA ASN A 70 -29.11 -19.47 0.98
C ASN A 70 -28.81 -20.98 0.84
N LYS A 71 -29.85 -21.82 0.87
CA LYS A 71 -29.81 -23.29 0.90
C LYS A 71 -28.96 -23.98 -0.18
N SER A 72 -28.68 -23.31 -1.30
CA SER A 72 -27.82 -23.84 -2.37
C SER A 72 -26.33 -23.85 -2.01
N ILE A 73 -25.96 -23.45 -0.79
CA ILE A 73 -24.59 -23.10 -0.43
C ILE A 73 -24.09 -23.87 0.81
N ALA A 74 -24.43 -25.16 0.87
CA ALA A 74 -24.11 -26.08 1.97
C ALA A 74 -22.61 -26.22 2.32
N GLU A 75 -21.72 -25.61 1.55
CA GLU A 75 -20.26 -25.70 1.71
C GLU A 75 -19.63 -24.53 2.47
N TRP A 76 -20.35 -23.42 2.69
CA TRP A 76 -19.82 -22.27 3.44
C TRP A 76 -20.37 -22.23 4.87
N ASN A 77 -19.57 -22.70 5.81
CA ASN A 77 -19.90 -22.67 7.22
C ASN A 77 -19.40 -21.36 7.88
N LEU A 78 -20.33 -20.44 8.17
CA LEU A 78 -20.05 -19.17 8.82
C LEU A 78 -19.44 -19.32 10.21
N TRP A 79 -19.74 -20.40 10.93
CA TRP A 79 -19.22 -20.65 12.28
C TRP A 79 -17.71 -20.86 12.31
N ASN A 80 -17.08 -21.18 11.17
CA ASN A 80 -15.63 -21.23 11.06
C ASN A 80 -14.97 -19.84 11.16
N HIS A 81 -15.77 -18.78 11.05
CA HIS A 81 -15.33 -17.38 11.09
C HIS A 81 -15.76 -16.66 12.37
N ASP A 82 -16.30 -17.38 13.37
CA ASP A 82 -16.46 -16.90 14.74
C ASP A 82 -15.08 -16.78 15.40
N GLY A 83 -14.47 -15.60 15.27
CA GLY A 83 -13.09 -15.36 15.65
C GLY A 83 -12.93 -15.23 17.16
N ASN A 84 -13.92 -14.61 17.82
CA ASN A 84 -13.91 -14.43 19.27
C ASN A 84 -14.51 -15.63 20.04
N LYS A 85 -15.15 -16.57 19.33
CA LYS A 85 -15.77 -17.80 19.84
C LYS A 85 -16.90 -17.54 20.83
N ASP A 86 -17.64 -16.45 20.64
CA ASP A 86 -18.77 -16.08 21.50
C ASP A 86 -20.08 -16.78 21.08
N GLY A 87 -20.05 -17.56 20.00
CA GLY A 87 -21.20 -18.29 19.47
C GLY A 87 -22.17 -17.39 18.72
N ARG A 88 -21.71 -16.22 18.27
CA ARG A 88 -22.41 -15.27 17.40
C ARG A 88 -21.47 -14.81 16.29
N ILE A 89 -22.02 -14.12 15.28
CA ILE A 89 -21.23 -13.59 14.16
C ILE A 89 -21.48 -12.09 14.04
N SER A 90 -20.47 -11.29 14.37
CA SER A 90 -20.53 -9.84 14.14
C SER A 90 -20.48 -9.48 12.66
N PHE A 91 -20.90 -8.25 12.32
CA PHE A 91 -20.73 -7.73 10.96
C PHE A 91 -19.29 -7.84 10.45
N GLN A 92 -18.29 -7.60 11.31
CA GLN A 92 -16.88 -7.65 10.92
C GLN A 92 -16.45 -9.08 10.58
N GLU A 93 -16.80 -10.05 11.43
CA GLU A 93 -16.52 -11.47 11.19
C GLU A 93 -17.21 -11.96 9.92
N TRP A 94 -18.48 -11.59 9.72
CA TRP A 94 -19.21 -11.90 8.50
C TRP A 94 -18.56 -11.26 7.26
N PHE A 95 -18.19 -9.98 7.34
CA PHE A 95 -17.53 -9.27 6.24
C PHE A 95 -16.21 -9.92 5.84
N ASP A 96 -15.38 -10.29 6.82
CA ASP A 96 -14.12 -10.98 6.58
C ASP A 96 -14.35 -12.40 6.03
N ALA A 97 -15.42 -13.07 6.47
CA ALA A 97 -15.81 -14.38 5.96
C ALA A 97 -16.20 -14.33 4.47
N ILE A 98 -16.86 -13.26 3.99
CA ILE A 98 -17.24 -13.10 2.57
C ILE A 98 -16.03 -13.24 1.64
N LEU A 99 -14.84 -12.80 2.08
CA LEU A 99 -13.62 -12.87 1.28
C LEU A 99 -13.18 -14.31 1.00
N TYR A 100 -13.61 -15.26 1.84
CA TYR A 100 -13.35 -16.70 1.72
C TYR A 100 -14.58 -17.48 1.25
N ALA A 101 -15.72 -16.81 1.05
CA ALA A 101 -16.93 -17.44 0.56
C ALA A 101 -16.77 -17.94 -0.89
N PRO A 102 -17.51 -18.97 -1.31
CA PRO A 102 -17.63 -19.37 -2.71
C PRO A 102 -17.93 -18.18 -3.65
N GLU A 103 -17.41 -18.23 -4.88
CA GLU A 103 -17.57 -17.14 -5.86
C GLU A 103 -19.04 -16.80 -6.14
N SER A 104 -19.95 -17.78 -6.05
CA SER A 104 -21.40 -17.58 -6.20
C SER A 104 -21.97 -16.63 -5.13
N ILE A 105 -21.52 -16.73 -3.88
CA ILE A 105 -21.91 -15.82 -2.79
C ILE A 105 -21.29 -14.46 -3.00
N GLN A 106 -20.00 -14.44 -3.29
CA GLN A 106 -19.26 -13.20 -3.52
C GLN A 106 -19.92 -12.37 -4.64
N LYS A 107 -20.37 -13.02 -5.72
CA LYS A 107 -21.12 -12.39 -6.82
C LYS A 107 -22.50 -11.89 -6.40
N ASN A 108 -23.20 -12.61 -5.51
CA ASN A 108 -24.53 -12.22 -5.04
C ASN A 108 -24.47 -11.00 -4.09
N LEU A 109 -23.47 -10.96 -3.21
CA LEU A 109 -23.29 -9.90 -2.22
C LEU A 109 -22.53 -8.68 -2.76
N GLY A 110 -21.74 -8.86 -3.82
CA GLY A 110 -20.92 -7.82 -4.41
C GLY A 110 -21.70 -6.88 -5.34
N MET A 111 -21.29 -5.62 -5.37
CA MET A 111 -21.75 -4.67 -6.38
C MET A 111 -21.07 -4.95 -7.72
N VAL A 112 -21.85 -5.06 -8.79
CA VAL A 112 -21.35 -5.40 -10.13
C VAL A 112 -20.72 -4.18 -10.84
N LEU A 113 -19.56 -4.41 -11.45
CA LEU A 113 -18.88 -3.49 -12.35
C LEU A 113 -19.33 -3.75 -13.80
N PRO A 114 -19.42 -2.71 -14.64
CA PRO A 114 -19.78 -2.86 -16.06
C PRO A 114 -18.62 -3.38 -16.93
N PHE A 115 -17.54 -3.87 -16.32
CA PHE A 115 -16.34 -4.43 -16.92
C PHE A 115 -15.68 -5.37 -15.91
N LYS A 116 -14.74 -6.19 -16.37
CA LYS A 116 -13.97 -7.11 -15.53
C LYS A 116 -12.53 -6.62 -15.43
N LEU A 117 -11.97 -6.65 -14.22
CA LEU A 117 -10.53 -6.50 -14.01
C LEU A 117 -9.91 -7.87 -13.88
N TYR A 118 -8.98 -8.19 -14.78
CA TYR A 118 -8.20 -9.41 -14.79
C TYR A 118 -6.79 -9.10 -14.29
N LEU A 119 -6.34 -9.80 -13.26
CA LEU A 119 -4.98 -9.68 -12.73
C LEU A 119 -4.09 -10.65 -13.48
N GLU A 120 -3.25 -10.12 -14.37
CA GLU A 120 -2.30 -10.91 -15.11
C GLU A 120 -1.14 -11.36 -14.22
N GLU A 121 -0.60 -10.46 -13.41
CA GLU A 121 0.56 -10.74 -12.56
C GLU A 121 0.66 -9.71 -11.42
N PHE A 122 1.07 -10.17 -10.24
CA PHE A 122 1.51 -9.33 -9.14
C PHE A 122 3.04 -9.29 -9.08
N ILE A 123 3.61 -8.11 -9.28
CA ILE A 123 5.05 -7.90 -9.42
C ILE A 123 5.57 -7.21 -8.16
N THR A 124 6.61 -7.79 -7.56
CA THR A 124 7.39 -7.14 -6.50
C THR A 124 8.68 -6.61 -7.09
N ASP A 125 8.71 -5.32 -7.45
CA ASP A 125 9.92 -4.66 -7.89
C ASP A 125 10.85 -4.44 -6.68
N ARG A 126 12.10 -4.85 -6.82
CA ARG A 126 13.15 -4.68 -5.81
C ARG A 126 14.24 -3.75 -6.34
N TYR A 127 14.97 -3.12 -5.43
CA TYR A 127 16.24 -2.52 -5.82
C TYR A 127 17.19 -3.62 -6.32
N PRO A 128 18.06 -3.30 -7.29
CA PRO A 128 19.07 -4.25 -7.73
C PRO A 128 19.99 -4.62 -6.57
N GLN A 129 20.74 -5.71 -6.75
CA GLN A 129 21.78 -6.12 -5.82
C GLN A 129 22.70 -4.96 -5.49
N SER A 130 22.99 -4.80 -4.20
CA SER A 130 23.81 -3.68 -3.75
C SER A 130 24.74 -4.09 -2.62
N HIS A 131 25.91 -3.46 -2.63
CA HIS A 131 26.98 -3.65 -1.67
C HIS A 131 26.68 -2.90 -0.38
N LYS A 132 26.77 -3.60 0.76
CA LYS A 132 26.35 -3.09 2.05
C LYS A 132 27.38 -3.39 3.13
N LEU A 133 27.54 -2.46 4.06
CA LEU A 133 28.24 -2.71 5.32
C LEU A 133 27.21 -2.90 6.42
N PHE A 134 27.20 -4.07 7.05
CA PHE A 134 26.46 -4.29 8.29
C PHE A 134 27.37 -3.95 9.46
N VAL A 135 26.90 -3.09 10.36
CA VAL A 135 27.66 -2.60 11.51
C VAL A 135 26.89 -2.91 12.77
N THR A 136 27.51 -3.60 13.72
CA THR A 136 26.93 -3.89 15.04
C THR A 136 27.88 -3.44 16.13
N VAL A 137 27.39 -2.72 17.13
CA VAL A 137 28.18 -2.38 18.32
C VAL A 137 27.83 -3.33 19.46
N LYS A 138 28.84 -4.02 19.99
CA LYS A 138 28.73 -4.98 21.09
C LYS A 138 28.08 -4.34 22.32
N ASP A 139 27.36 -5.15 23.09
CA ASP A 139 26.70 -4.75 24.34
C ASP A 139 25.74 -3.55 24.17
N SER A 140 25.26 -3.33 22.95
CA SER A 140 24.33 -2.27 22.59
C SER A 140 23.23 -2.79 21.65
N ARG A 141 22.20 -1.97 21.41
CA ARG A 141 21.17 -2.23 20.40
C ARG A 141 21.47 -1.61 19.03
N ILE A 142 22.68 -1.11 18.84
CA ILE A 142 23.06 -0.36 17.63
C ILE A 142 23.39 -1.36 16.53
N GLN A 143 22.55 -1.36 15.48
CA GLN A 143 22.72 -2.12 14.25
C GLN A 143 22.40 -1.21 13.08
N GLU A 144 23.36 -1.05 12.16
CA GLU A 144 23.25 -0.14 11.03
C GLU A 144 23.62 -0.85 9.73
N GLN A 145 22.93 -0.49 8.65
CA GLN A 145 23.22 -0.96 7.30
C GLN A 145 23.62 0.23 6.43
N LEU A 146 24.89 0.33 6.08
CA LEU A 146 25.45 1.45 5.32
C LEU A 146 25.57 1.08 3.84
N ASN A 147 25.29 2.04 2.96
CA ASN A 147 25.58 1.92 1.53
C ASN A 147 27.08 1.99 1.29
N VAL A 148 27.62 1.18 0.38
CA VAL A 148 29.03 1.24 0.01
C VAL A 148 29.22 2.25 -1.10
N VAL A 149 29.76 3.43 -0.74
CA VAL A 149 30.03 4.52 -1.68
C VAL A 149 31.48 4.96 -1.54
N SER A 150 32.19 5.09 -2.67
CA SER A 150 33.61 5.47 -2.71
C SER A 150 33.86 6.81 -2.02
N GLY A 151 34.79 6.83 -1.05
CA GLY A 151 35.17 8.04 -0.32
C GLY A 151 34.14 8.53 0.70
N SER A 152 33.11 7.73 0.99
CA SER A 152 32.07 8.09 1.96
C SER A 152 32.57 8.01 3.41
N PHE A 153 32.00 8.86 4.27
CA PHE A 153 32.25 8.88 5.70
C PHE A 153 30.92 8.84 6.46
N TYR A 154 30.77 7.85 7.32
CA TYR A 154 29.57 7.61 8.12
C TYR A 154 29.89 7.74 9.60
N LYS A 155 29.13 8.57 10.33
CA LYS A 155 29.11 8.54 11.79
C LYS A 155 28.11 7.47 12.23
N ILE A 156 28.51 6.59 13.14
CA ILE A 156 27.61 5.55 13.65
C ILE A 156 26.75 6.19 14.75
N PRO A 157 25.42 6.32 14.55
CA PRO A 157 24.54 7.01 15.50
C PRO A 157 24.65 6.44 16.91
N TRP A 158 24.55 7.33 17.91
CA TRP A 158 24.59 6.99 19.34
C TRP A 158 25.84 6.22 19.80
N SER A 159 26.94 6.33 19.05
CA SER A 159 28.23 5.75 19.41
C SER A 159 29.37 6.75 19.19
N SER A 160 30.57 6.41 19.68
CA SER A 160 31.80 7.15 19.41
C SER A 160 32.51 6.71 18.12
N TYR A 161 31.90 5.80 17.36
CA TYR A 161 32.49 5.21 16.16
C TYR A 161 32.13 5.99 14.89
N ALA A 162 33.06 5.99 13.94
CA ALA A 162 32.80 6.39 12.57
C ALA A 162 33.51 5.45 11.59
N ILE A 163 33.00 5.35 10.38
CA ILE A 163 33.54 4.50 9.33
C ILE A 163 33.77 5.36 8.09
N SER A 164 34.98 5.32 7.56
CA SER A 164 35.32 5.86 6.25
C SER A 164 35.55 4.72 5.28
N ILE A 165 34.98 4.82 4.09
CA ILE A 165 35.26 3.91 2.98
C ILE A 165 36.30 4.60 2.10
N GLU A 166 37.48 3.99 1.97
CA GLU A 166 38.56 4.57 1.16
C GLU A 166 38.13 4.62 -0.32
N PRO A 167 38.55 5.67 -1.06
CA PRO A 167 38.18 5.81 -2.46
C PRO A 167 38.88 4.76 -3.34
N TRP A 168 38.19 4.28 -4.37
CA TRP A 168 38.76 3.39 -5.38
C TRP A 168 38.67 4.00 -6.78
N ALA A 169 39.45 3.46 -7.72
CA ALA A 169 39.69 4.09 -9.02
C ALA A 169 38.46 4.19 -9.95
N SER A 170 37.53 3.23 -9.88
CA SER A 170 36.34 3.17 -10.75
C SER A 170 35.06 3.49 -9.97
N GLN A 171 34.48 4.68 -10.15
CA GLN A 171 33.19 5.03 -9.53
C GLN A 171 31.97 4.32 -10.16
N LYS A 172 32.16 3.59 -11.27
CA LYS A 172 31.06 2.91 -11.99
C LYS A 172 30.70 1.54 -11.43
N THR A 173 31.64 0.88 -10.77
CA THR A 173 31.48 -0.48 -10.25
C THR A 173 32.05 -0.55 -8.84
N ILE A 174 31.28 -1.10 -7.90
CA ILE A 174 31.75 -1.31 -6.54
C ILE A 174 32.57 -2.62 -6.53
N PRO A 175 33.79 -2.63 -6.00
CA PRO A 175 34.64 -3.82 -5.98
C PRO A 175 34.22 -4.83 -4.90
N ASP A 176 34.51 -6.10 -5.15
CA ASP A 176 34.31 -7.19 -4.18
C ASP A 176 35.23 -7.08 -2.95
N GLU A 177 36.29 -6.27 -3.06
CA GLU A 177 37.17 -5.90 -1.96
C GLU A 177 37.20 -4.39 -1.76
N ILE A 178 36.93 -3.94 -0.54
CA ILE A 178 36.94 -2.52 -0.16
C ILE A 178 37.85 -2.31 1.04
N THR A 179 38.57 -1.19 1.06
CA THR A 179 39.30 -0.75 2.25
C THR A 179 38.42 0.17 3.08
N ILE A 180 38.23 -0.17 4.35
CA ILE A 180 37.53 0.70 5.30
C ILE A 180 38.47 1.12 6.43
N SER A 181 38.15 2.26 7.00
CA SER A 181 38.82 2.82 8.17
C SER A 181 37.78 3.08 9.26
N VAL A 182 37.89 2.37 10.37
CA VAL A 182 37.03 2.53 11.55
C VAL A 182 37.74 3.44 12.55
N PHE A 183 37.02 4.44 13.05
CA PHE A 183 37.52 5.44 13.99
C PHE A 183 36.80 5.30 15.33
N GLN A 184 37.53 5.51 16.42
CA GLN A 184 36.98 5.70 17.76
C GLN A 184 37.67 6.91 18.39
N GLY A 185 37.03 8.07 18.34
CA GLY A 185 37.67 9.33 18.71
C GLY A 185 38.87 9.67 17.80
N LYS A 186 40.10 9.61 18.33
CA LYS A 186 41.34 9.89 17.58
C LYS A 186 42.00 8.62 17.01
N GLU A 187 41.61 7.45 17.48
CA GLU A 187 42.18 6.19 17.02
C GLU A 187 41.55 5.76 15.68
N LYS A 188 42.35 5.15 14.80
CA LYS A 188 41.96 4.68 13.47
C LYS A 188 42.49 3.26 13.26
N LYS A 189 41.64 2.35 12.80
CA LYS A 189 42.01 1.01 12.33
C LYS A 189 41.54 0.84 10.89
N THR A 190 42.43 0.41 10.00
CA THR A 190 42.14 0.23 8.57
C THR A 190 42.25 -1.23 8.18
N VAL A 191 41.25 -1.76 7.46
CA VAL A 191 41.15 -3.17 7.07
C VAL A 191 40.54 -3.29 5.66
N ASN A 192 41.01 -4.27 4.90
CA ASN A 192 40.38 -4.67 3.65
C ASN A 192 39.28 -5.70 3.95
N LEU A 193 38.05 -5.40 3.54
CA LEU A 193 36.91 -6.31 3.60
C LEU A 193 36.66 -6.91 2.23
N SER A 194 36.33 -8.20 2.18
CA SER A 194 36.08 -8.95 0.94
C SER A 194 34.76 -9.68 1.05
N LEU A 195 33.97 -9.71 -0.03
CA LEU A 195 32.69 -10.41 -0.09
C LEU A 195 32.81 -11.93 0.03
N THR A 196 33.93 -12.51 -0.42
CA THR A 196 34.10 -13.97 -0.56
C THR A 196 34.91 -14.60 0.55
N SER A 197 35.80 -13.84 1.19
CA SER A 197 36.84 -14.41 2.06
C SER A 197 36.84 -13.87 3.49
N ASN A 198 36.06 -12.84 3.80
CA ASN A 198 36.20 -12.14 5.07
C ASN A 198 34.97 -12.29 5.99
N PRO A 199 35.04 -13.10 7.06
CA PRO A 199 34.00 -13.11 8.09
C PRO A 199 33.94 -11.76 8.82
N GLU A 200 32.89 -11.56 9.63
CA GLU A 200 32.70 -10.35 10.46
C GLU A 200 34.01 -9.88 11.13
N GLN A 201 34.42 -8.65 10.85
CA GLN A 201 35.66 -8.08 11.40
C GLN A 201 35.36 -7.27 12.66
N ILE A 202 36.10 -7.57 13.73
CA ILE A 202 35.95 -6.89 15.02
C ILE A 202 37.01 -5.79 15.12
N PHE A 203 36.55 -4.56 15.37
CA PHE A 203 37.40 -3.42 15.65
C PHE A 203 37.19 -2.98 17.09
N PHE A 204 38.28 -2.50 17.71
CA PHE A 204 38.27 -1.99 19.09
C PHE A 204 37.52 -2.90 20.10
N GLU A 205 37.54 -4.21 19.84
CA GLU A 205 36.87 -5.29 20.60
C GLU A 205 35.33 -5.21 20.68
N ASN A 206 34.73 -4.16 20.10
CA ASN A 206 33.35 -3.76 20.39
C ASN A 206 32.54 -3.31 19.18
N ILE A 207 33.12 -3.18 17.98
CA ILE A 207 32.35 -2.89 16.77
C ILE A 207 32.65 -3.94 15.70
N TYR A 208 31.60 -4.59 15.24
CA TYR A 208 31.61 -5.61 14.20
C TYR A 208 31.22 -4.94 12.89
N VAL A 209 32.03 -5.14 11.85
CA VAL A 209 31.71 -4.67 10.49
C VAL A 209 31.83 -5.84 9.53
N HIS A 210 30.79 -6.03 8.74
CA HIS A 210 30.70 -7.10 7.76
C HIS A 210 30.32 -6.53 6.40
N TYR A 211 31.09 -6.90 5.38
CA TYR A 211 30.82 -6.50 4.00
C TYR A 211 30.10 -7.62 3.28
N PHE A 212 28.91 -7.33 2.75
CA PHE A 212 28.11 -8.34 2.08
C PHE A 212 27.38 -7.76 0.86
N LEU A 213 27.01 -8.65 -0.04
CA LEU A 213 26.14 -8.35 -1.16
C LEU A 213 24.70 -8.65 -0.76
N GLU A 214 23.85 -7.63 -0.78
CA GLU A 214 22.42 -7.82 -0.57
C GLU A 214 21.80 -8.41 -1.85
N GLU A 215 21.67 -9.74 -1.88
CA GLU A 215 21.21 -10.49 -3.07
C GLU A 215 19.78 -10.14 -3.51
N MET A 216 18.90 -9.90 -2.53
CA MET A 216 17.57 -9.39 -2.76
C MET A 216 17.47 -8.01 -2.12
N GLY A 217 17.60 -6.98 -2.96
CA GLY A 217 17.39 -5.61 -2.52
C GLY A 217 16.01 -5.44 -1.86
N GLN A 218 15.93 -4.41 -1.02
CA GLN A 218 14.68 -4.02 -0.40
C GLN A 218 13.57 -3.82 -1.45
N VAL A 219 12.33 -4.08 -1.05
CA VAL A 219 11.18 -3.87 -1.94
C VAL A 219 11.10 -2.39 -2.30
N LYS A 220 11.08 -2.12 -3.61
CA LYS A 220 10.98 -0.79 -4.17
C LYS A 220 9.51 -0.41 -4.39
N GLU A 221 8.73 -1.30 -4.99
CA GLU A 221 7.33 -1.06 -5.29
C GLU A 221 6.60 -2.39 -5.53
N TRP A 222 5.33 -2.47 -5.15
CA TRP A 222 4.43 -3.55 -5.56
C TRP A 222 3.54 -3.05 -6.69
N LYS A 223 3.40 -3.87 -7.73
CA LYS A 223 2.60 -3.54 -8.91
C LYS A 223 1.64 -4.67 -9.25
N SER A 224 0.44 -4.32 -9.67
CA SER A 224 -0.52 -5.27 -10.22
C SER A 224 -0.71 -4.99 -11.71
N LYS A 225 -0.32 -5.94 -12.57
CA LYS A 225 -0.53 -5.87 -14.02
C LYS A 225 -1.98 -6.28 -14.32
N ILE A 226 -2.81 -5.30 -14.68
CA ILE A 226 -4.25 -5.45 -14.86
C ILE A 226 -4.63 -5.33 -16.33
N LYS A 227 -5.49 -6.23 -16.77
CA LYS A 227 -6.24 -6.13 -18.03
C LYS A 227 -7.68 -5.78 -17.72
N VAL A 228 -8.19 -4.74 -18.36
CA VAL A 228 -9.60 -4.36 -18.33
C VAL A 228 -10.29 -5.07 -19.49
N LEU A 229 -11.32 -5.86 -19.18
CA LEU A 229 -12.08 -6.61 -20.16
C LEU A 229 -13.52 -6.08 -20.25
N GLU A 230 -13.99 -5.82 -21.46
CA GLU A 230 -15.40 -5.52 -21.76
C GLU A 230 -15.94 -6.58 -22.72
N LYS A 231 -17.05 -7.24 -22.34
CA LYS A 231 -17.60 -8.38 -23.10
C LYS A 231 -16.53 -9.42 -23.45
N ASP A 232 -15.67 -9.71 -22.47
CA ASP A 232 -14.51 -10.62 -22.56
C ASP A 232 -13.41 -10.22 -23.57
N ALA A 233 -13.51 -9.06 -24.21
CA ALA A 233 -12.44 -8.50 -25.02
C ALA A 233 -11.54 -7.58 -24.18
N GLU A 234 -10.23 -7.73 -24.36
CA GLU A 234 -9.25 -6.83 -23.76
C GLU A 234 -9.35 -5.43 -24.38
N VAL A 235 -9.63 -4.43 -23.54
CA VAL A 235 -9.75 -3.03 -23.98
C VAL A 235 -8.62 -2.15 -23.46
N LYS A 236 -7.92 -2.57 -22.42
CA LYS A 236 -6.83 -1.81 -21.80
C LYS A 236 -5.94 -2.70 -20.94
N GLU A 237 -4.63 -2.52 -21.06
CA GLU A 237 -3.64 -3.08 -20.13
C GLU A 237 -2.97 -1.94 -19.34
N VAL A 238 -2.79 -2.12 -18.03
CA VAL A 238 -2.25 -1.09 -17.13
C VAL A 238 -1.63 -1.72 -15.89
N SER A 239 -0.52 -1.16 -15.41
CA SER A 239 0.04 -1.52 -14.11
C SER A 239 -0.46 -0.55 -13.04
N ILE A 240 -1.13 -1.06 -12.01
CA ILE A 240 -1.52 -0.30 -10.82
C ILE A 240 -0.39 -0.40 -9.79
N SER A 241 -0.10 0.69 -9.10
CA SER A 241 0.75 0.70 -7.90
C SER A 241 0.23 1.73 -6.88
N VAL A 242 0.78 1.75 -5.66
CA VAL A 242 0.29 2.57 -4.53
C VAL A 242 -0.01 4.02 -4.91
N ASN A 243 0.83 4.64 -5.74
CA ASN A 243 0.69 6.04 -6.18
C ASN A 243 0.22 6.20 -7.63
N LYS A 244 -0.06 5.10 -8.34
CA LYS A 244 -0.49 5.09 -9.74
C LYS A 244 -1.80 4.29 -9.86
N PRO A 245 -2.93 4.88 -9.43
CA PRO A 245 -4.22 4.21 -9.50
C PRO A 245 -4.70 4.08 -10.95
N LEU A 246 -5.44 3.01 -11.24
CA LEU A 246 -6.18 2.92 -12.50
C LEU A 246 -7.44 3.78 -12.40
N ARG A 247 -7.59 4.73 -13.32
CA ARG A 247 -8.86 5.41 -13.57
C ARG A 247 -9.48 4.84 -14.84
N TYR A 248 -10.68 4.29 -14.72
CA TYR A 248 -11.43 3.73 -15.84
C TYR A 248 -12.92 4.02 -15.70
N LYS A 249 -13.52 4.62 -16.74
CA LYS A 249 -14.86 5.22 -16.69
C LYS A 249 -14.95 6.19 -15.49
N ASN A 250 -15.92 6.01 -14.61
CA ASN A 250 -16.13 6.79 -13.39
C ASN A 250 -15.60 6.09 -12.12
N PHE A 251 -14.74 5.07 -12.28
CA PHE A 251 -14.13 4.34 -11.17
C PHE A 251 -12.63 4.61 -11.09
N SER A 252 -12.13 4.66 -9.87
CA SER A 252 -10.70 4.68 -9.53
C SER A 252 -10.38 3.43 -8.70
N PHE A 253 -9.30 2.74 -9.07
CA PHE A 253 -8.82 1.54 -8.41
C PHE A 253 -7.45 1.83 -7.81
N TYR A 254 -7.39 1.84 -6.49
CA TYR A 254 -6.17 2.04 -5.73
C TYR A 254 -5.73 0.70 -5.17
N GLN A 255 -4.48 0.34 -5.37
CA GLN A 255 -3.93 -0.83 -4.70
C GLN A 255 -3.83 -0.52 -3.20
N SER A 256 -4.58 -1.25 -2.39
CA SER A 256 -4.64 -1.06 -0.94
C SER A 256 -3.82 -2.11 -0.20
N SER A 257 -3.83 -3.37 -0.66
CA SER A 257 -3.09 -4.47 -0.06
C SER A 257 -2.82 -5.59 -1.07
N TYR A 258 -2.12 -6.62 -0.62
CA TYR A 258 -2.02 -7.91 -1.31
C TYR A 258 -2.02 -9.04 -0.29
N PHE A 259 -2.41 -10.23 -0.73
CA PHE A 259 -2.40 -11.44 0.10
C PHE A 259 -1.84 -12.61 -0.68
N VAL A 260 -0.85 -13.30 -0.11
CA VAL A 260 -0.31 -14.54 -0.70
C VAL A 260 -1.09 -15.70 -0.11
N ASP A 261 -1.92 -16.35 -0.93
CA ASP A 261 -2.74 -17.47 -0.50
C ASP A 261 -1.90 -18.76 -0.48
N PRO A 262 -1.62 -19.33 0.72
CA PRO A 262 -0.75 -20.49 0.83
C PRO A 262 -1.38 -21.76 0.26
N VAL A 263 -2.72 -21.83 0.21
CA VAL A 263 -3.46 -22.99 -0.30
C VAL A 263 -3.55 -22.93 -1.82
N LYS A 264 -3.96 -21.77 -2.36
CA LYS A 264 -4.05 -21.57 -3.82
C LYS A 264 -2.70 -21.38 -4.50
N LYS A 265 -1.65 -21.06 -3.73
CA LYS A 265 -0.32 -20.66 -4.24
C LYS A 265 -0.40 -19.53 -5.27
N LYS A 266 -1.28 -18.56 -5.00
CA LYS A 266 -1.53 -17.39 -5.85
C LYS A 266 -1.46 -16.12 -5.01
N THR A 267 -0.99 -15.03 -5.60
CA THR A 267 -1.14 -13.71 -4.98
C THR A 267 -2.50 -13.13 -5.33
N ARG A 268 -3.12 -12.48 -4.37
CA ARG A 268 -4.33 -11.68 -4.51
C ARG A 268 -3.95 -10.22 -4.37
N SER A 269 -4.40 -9.39 -5.30
CA SER A 269 -4.34 -7.94 -5.15
C SER A 269 -5.67 -7.43 -4.62
N ASP A 270 -5.59 -6.60 -3.58
CA ASP A 270 -6.74 -5.98 -2.96
C ASP A 270 -6.78 -4.53 -3.44
N PHE A 271 -7.86 -4.17 -4.14
CA PHE A 271 -8.07 -2.86 -4.71
C PHE A 271 -9.20 -2.14 -3.98
N MET A 272 -8.93 -0.92 -3.53
CA MET A 272 -9.98 0.00 -3.13
C MET A 272 -10.60 0.63 -4.39
N VAL A 273 -11.88 0.33 -4.61
CA VAL A 273 -12.70 0.88 -5.68
C VAL A 273 -13.39 2.13 -5.17
N VAL A 274 -13.21 3.24 -5.88
CA VAL A 274 -13.82 4.54 -5.55
C VAL A 274 -14.54 5.08 -6.76
N LYS A 275 -15.78 5.52 -6.57
CA LYS A 275 -16.53 6.31 -7.54
C LYS A 275 -17.08 7.53 -6.82
N ASP A 276 -16.48 8.68 -7.05
CA ASP A 276 -16.81 9.93 -6.35
C ASP A 276 -17.08 11.06 -7.37
N TYR A 277 -18.34 11.47 -7.46
CA TYR A 277 -18.80 12.55 -8.33
C TYR A 277 -18.53 13.96 -7.77
N GLY A 278 -18.18 14.06 -6.49
CA GLY A 278 -17.87 15.30 -5.79
C GLY A 278 -16.45 15.80 -6.02
N VAL A 279 -15.51 14.88 -6.26
CA VAL A 279 -14.09 15.18 -6.48
C VAL A 279 -13.83 16.29 -7.51
N PRO A 280 -14.47 16.30 -8.70
CA PRO A 280 -14.29 17.40 -9.67
C PRO A 280 -14.65 18.78 -9.09
N PHE A 281 -15.73 18.87 -8.30
CA PHE A 281 -16.13 20.13 -7.66
C PHE A 281 -15.12 20.54 -6.58
N VAL A 282 -14.64 19.60 -5.77
CA VAL A 282 -13.59 19.87 -4.77
C VAL A 282 -12.34 20.47 -5.42
N TYR A 283 -11.86 19.86 -6.51
CA TYR A 283 -10.70 20.38 -7.25
C TYR A 283 -10.95 21.75 -7.90
N LEU A 284 -12.15 21.96 -8.48
CA LEU A 284 -12.54 23.27 -9.00
C LEU A 284 -12.51 24.34 -7.89
N GLY A 285 -13.02 23.99 -6.72
CA GLY A 285 -12.98 24.85 -5.54
C GLY A 285 -11.54 25.18 -5.12
N PHE A 286 -10.65 24.20 -5.04
CA PHE A 286 -9.22 24.45 -4.73
C PHE A 286 -8.53 25.32 -5.78
N LEU A 287 -8.84 25.15 -7.06
CA LEU A 287 -8.31 25.98 -8.14
C LEU A 287 -8.77 27.44 -7.99
N LEU A 288 -10.06 27.67 -7.74
CA LEU A 288 -10.62 29.01 -7.50
C LEU A 288 -10.08 29.64 -6.21
N LEU A 289 -9.87 28.83 -5.17
CA LEU A 289 -9.27 29.29 -3.91
C LEU A 289 -7.84 29.78 -4.15
N SER A 290 -7.04 28.98 -4.84
CA SER A 290 -5.64 29.30 -5.17
C SER A 290 -5.56 30.56 -6.03
N ALA A 291 -6.38 30.66 -7.08
CA ALA A 291 -6.46 31.84 -7.93
C ALA A 291 -6.91 33.09 -7.13
N GLY A 292 -7.90 32.95 -6.25
CA GLY A 292 -8.38 34.02 -5.39
C GLY A 292 -7.33 34.55 -4.41
N LEU A 293 -6.51 33.65 -3.85
CA LEU A 293 -5.39 34.01 -2.98
C LEU A 293 -4.29 34.74 -3.75
N VAL A 294 -3.87 34.22 -4.91
CA VAL A 294 -2.88 34.87 -5.78
C VAL A 294 -3.36 36.26 -6.20
N PHE A 295 -4.62 36.40 -6.59
CA PHE A 295 -5.17 37.70 -6.94
C PHE A 295 -5.15 38.68 -5.77
N LYS A 296 -5.60 38.24 -4.58
CA LYS A 296 -5.71 39.11 -3.39
C LYS A 296 -4.35 39.54 -2.84
N PHE A 297 -3.37 38.65 -2.82
CA PHE A 297 -2.09 38.87 -2.14
C PHE A 297 -0.91 39.19 -3.06
N CYS A 298 -0.95 38.77 -4.33
CA CYS A 298 0.13 39.05 -5.28
C CYS A 298 -0.29 40.15 -6.27
N ILE A 299 -1.43 39.97 -6.94
CA ILE A 299 -1.81 40.83 -8.06
C ILE A 299 -2.31 42.20 -7.57
N ARG A 300 -3.27 42.22 -6.64
CA ARG A 300 -3.88 43.47 -6.16
C ARG A 300 -2.86 44.43 -5.52
N PRO A 301 -1.91 43.98 -4.68
CA PRO A 301 -0.84 44.84 -4.17
C PRO A 301 0.07 45.37 -5.28
N CYS A 302 0.49 44.55 -6.24
CA CYS A 302 1.29 45.00 -7.38
C CYS A 302 0.57 46.03 -8.25
N LEU A 303 -0.72 45.86 -8.51
CA LEU A 303 -1.54 46.82 -9.26
C LEU A 303 -1.72 48.14 -8.49
N SER A 304 -1.81 48.09 -7.16
CA SER A 304 -1.89 49.29 -6.32
C SER A 304 -0.55 50.01 -6.21
N ALA A 305 0.58 49.29 -6.24
CA ALA A 305 1.92 49.88 -6.20
C ALA A 305 2.27 50.60 -7.51
N ARG A 306 1.75 50.14 -8.65
CA ARG A 306 1.93 50.80 -9.96
C ARG A 306 1.08 52.05 -10.19
N LYS A 307 0.10 52.31 -9.32
CA LYS A 307 -0.79 53.49 -9.40
C LYS A 307 -0.35 54.65 -8.49
N LYS A 308 0.77 54.51 -7.78
CA LYS A 308 1.48 55.58 -7.08
C LYS A 308 2.74 55.94 -7.86
#